data_AF-A0A949CI72-F1
#
_entry.id   AF-A0A949CI72-F1
#
_cell.length_a   1.000
_cell.length_b   1.000
_cell.length_c   1.000
_cell.angle_alpha   90.00
_cell.angle_beta   90.00
_cell.angle_gamma   90.00
#
_symmetry.space_group_name_H-M   'P 1'
#
loop_
_entity.id
_entity.type
_entity.pdbx_description
1 polymer ?
#
loop_
_entity_poly.entity_id
_entity_poly.type
_entity_poly.pdbx_seq_one_letter_code
_entity_poly.pdbx_strand_id
1 'polypeptide(L)'
;MGKSNLAKIKPPDQKPDWDSWSYRIGCPVWGCKEWNDIVYPPGVSSDHILAWYSRMFPTVEGNSTFYAVPPVSTFEKWCDQTAEGFKFCFKFPQRISHDLKLIRCDNELQNWLDCLSILHRKERLGPTFLQLPPSFSFKYFGALELFLTKLPKDWPWAVEVRHLDWFDAGEYESRLDDLLSRLNIDRVLFDSRPLNSMAATDPSEVASQTRKPRSPFRITTTGKSPFLRLIGRNDETEVTSFWHGWADQIAEWIRQGFQPWVFTHAPDDRYAPSLVKALHQEISQRIRSLPPLPELNAPNDRGDTPRQLELF
;
A
#
# COMPACT_ATOMS: atom_id res chain seq x y z
N MET A 1 39.75 -6.90 -17.08
CA MET A 1 38.72 -5.93 -16.62
C MET A 1 37.90 -6.61 -15.54
N GLY A 2 38.14 -6.23 -14.28
CA GLY A 2 37.57 -6.89 -13.11
C GLY A 2 36.06 -6.72 -13.05
N LYS A 3 35.34 -7.83 -12.82
CA LYS A 3 33.94 -7.79 -12.39
C LYS A 3 33.92 -7.05 -11.05
N SER A 4 33.39 -5.83 -11.05
CA SER A 4 33.11 -5.07 -9.84
C SER A 4 32.26 -5.95 -8.92
N ASN A 5 32.88 -6.43 -7.85
CA ASN A 5 32.20 -7.12 -6.77
C ASN A 5 31.49 -6.01 -5.98
N LEU A 6 30.34 -5.55 -6.49
CA LEU A 6 29.45 -4.65 -5.75
C LEU A 6 29.12 -5.38 -4.46
N ALA A 7 29.79 -4.97 -3.37
CA ALA A 7 29.49 -5.48 -2.05
C ALA A 7 27.97 -5.40 -1.86
N LYS A 8 27.35 -6.52 -1.47
CA LYS A 8 25.91 -6.60 -1.21
C LYS A 8 25.58 -5.57 -0.14
N ILE A 9 25.17 -4.36 -0.53
CA ILE A 9 24.83 -3.29 0.39
C ILE A 9 23.58 -3.75 1.12
N LYS A 10 23.77 -4.30 2.31
CA LYS A 10 22.70 -4.75 3.18
C LYS A 10 22.09 -3.54 3.89
N PRO A 11 20.78 -3.58 4.18
CA PRO A 11 20.13 -2.57 5.01
C PRO A 11 20.74 -2.54 6.42
N PRO A 12 20.61 -1.41 7.14
CA PRO A 12 21.07 -1.31 8.53
C PRO A 12 20.44 -2.39 9.41
N ASP A 13 21.16 -2.80 10.45
CA ASP A 13 20.70 -3.80 11.42
C ASP A 13 19.56 -3.26 12.30
N GLN A 14 19.50 -1.94 12.51
CA GLN A 14 18.40 -1.28 13.20
C GLN A 14 17.13 -1.38 12.38
N LYS A 15 16.13 -2.08 12.93
CA LYS A 15 14.80 -2.23 12.34
C LYS A 15 13.86 -1.24 13.03
N PRO A 16 13.06 -0.47 12.27
CA PRO A 16 11.97 0.28 12.88
C PRO A 16 10.99 -0.69 13.55
N ASP A 17 10.51 -0.33 14.74
CA ASP A 17 9.44 -1.05 15.41
C ASP A 17 8.09 -0.66 14.78
N TRP A 18 7.79 -1.25 13.62
CA TRP A 18 6.58 -0.96 12.87
C TRP A 18 5.29 -1.35 13.60
N ASP A 19 5.36 -2.26 14.58
CA ASP A 19 4.18 -2.69 15.32
C ASP A 19 3.80 -1.70 16.43
N SER A 20 4.72 -0.79 16.81
CA SER A 20 4.41 0.34 17.70
C SER A 20 3.61 1.47 17.02
N TRP A 21 3.50 1.48 15.69
CA TRP A 21 2.82 2.54 14.95
C TRP A 21 1.30 2.34 14.96
N SER A 22 0.56 3.43 15.14
CA SER A 22 -0.91 3.42 15.16
C SER A 22 -1.58 3.38 13.78
N TYR A 23 -0.78 3.37 12.72
CA TYR A 23 -1.20 3.25 11.33
C TYR A 23 -0.04 2.79 10.47
N ARG A 24 -0.32 2.40 9.23
CA ARG A 24 0.71 2.01 8.25
C ARG A 24 0.58 2.86 7.00
N ILE A 25 1.71 3.32 6.49
CA ILE A 25 1.79 4.10 5.25
C ILE A 25 2.84 3.52 4.31
N GLY A 26 2.58 3.54 3.01
CA GLY A 26 3.52 3.02 2.02
C GLY A 26 3.22 3.44 0.59
N CYS A 27 3.92 2.79 -0.33
CA CYS A 27 3.92 3.05 -1.76
C CYS A 27 3.20 1.92 -2.53
N PRO A 28 2.87 2.10 -3.82
CA PRO A 28 2.20 1.08 -4.65
C PRO A 28 3.12 0.01 -5.24
N VAL A 29 4.42 0.15 -5.01
CA VAL A 29 5.49 -0.75 -5.44
C VAL A 29 6.64 -0.67 -4.42
N TRP A 30 7.56 -1.63 -4.46
CA TRP A 30 8.84 -1.55 -3.75
C TRP A 30 10.05 -1.50 -4.70
N GLY A 31 9.86 -1.85 -5.97
CA GLY A 31 10.92 -2.14 -6.95
C GLY A 31 11.16 -1.06 -8.02
N CYS A 32 10.75 0.18 -7.79
CA CYS A 32 10.97 1.28 -8.74
C CYS A 32 12.47 1.58 -8.87
N LYS A 33 12.98 1.61 -10.12
CA LYS A 33 14.43 1.74 -10.38
C LYS A 33 14.94 3.14 -10.07
N GLU A 34 14.07 4.12 -10.27
CA GLU A 34 14.29 5.53 -10.02
C GLU A 34 14.47 5.83 -8.53
N TRP A 35 14.14 4.89 -7.65
CA TRP A 35 14.35 5.02 -6.20
C TRP A 35 15.77 4.70 -5.74
N ASN A 36 16.61 4.16 -6.63
CA ASN A 36 18.05 4.11 -6.35
C ASN A 36 18.54 5.55 -6.17
N ASP A 37 19.34 5.79 -5.13
CA ASP A 37 19.83 7.10 -4.69
C ASP A 37 18.78 8.05 -4.10
N ILE A 38 17.49 7.69 -4.14
CA ILE A 38 16.39 8.44 -3.49
C ILE A 38 15.99 7.77 -2.19
N VAL A 39 15.57 6.51 -2.26
CA VAL A 39 15.12 5.72 -1.11
C VAL A 39 16.25 4.81 -0.61
N TYR A 40 17.05 4.29 -1.54
CA TYR A 40 18.10 3.31 -1.25
C TYR A 40 19.49 3.85 -1.60
N PRO A 41 20.55 3.36 -0.95
CA PRO A 41 21.92 3.70 -1.36
C PRO A 41 22.23 3.33 -2.82
N PRO A 42 23.23 4.01 -3.44
CA PRO A 42 23.68 3.68 -4.79
C PRO A 42 24.17 2.24 -4.90
N GLY A 43 23.74 1.56 -5.96
CA GLY A 43 24.25 0.22 -6.31
C GLY A 43 23.62 -0.94 -5.53
N VAL A 44 22.47 -0.73 -4.87
CA VAL A 44 21.68 -1.81 -4.28
C VAL A 44 21.22 -2.78 -5.38
N SER A 45 21.54 -4.07 -5.22
CA SER A 45 21.07 -5.11 -6.14
C SER A 45 19.58 -5.35 -5.99
N SER A 46 18.91 -5.75 -7.08
CA SER A 46 17.47 -6.09 -7.10
C SER A 46 17.03 -7.06 -5.99
N ASP A 47 17.87 -8.05 -5.65
CA ASP A 47 17.60 -9.03 -4.59
C ASP A 47 17.51 -8.43 -3.17
N HIS A 48 18.04 -7.22 -2.96
CA HIS A 48 18.03 -6.53 -1.67
C HIS A 48 17.07 -5.34 -1.63
N ILE A 49 16.41 -4.99 -2.74
CA ILE A 49 15.50 -3.83 -2.81
C ILE A 49 14.33 -4.00 -1.83
N LEU A 50 13.69 -5.17 -1.80
CA LEU A 50 12.58 -5.42 -0.86
C LEU A 50 13.05 -5.34 0.61
N ALA A 51 14.26 -5.84 0.87
CA ALA A 51 14.85 -5.73 2.19
C ALA A 51 14.97 -4.25 2.57
N TRP A 52 15.61 -3.43 1.74
CA TRP A 52 15.72 -1.99 1.97
C TRP A 52 14.36 -1.29 2.13
N TYR A 53 13.39 -1.55 1.24
CA TYR A 53 12.06 -0.97 1.30
C TYR A 53 11.39 -1.19 2.66
N SER A 54 11.44 -2.41 3.18
CA SER A 54 10.82 -2.76 4.47
C SER A 54 11.45 -2.08 5.69
N ARG A 55 12.62 -1.44 5.55
CA ARG A 55 13.23 -0.61 6.61
C ARG A 55 12.86 0.86 6.48
N MET A 56 12.31 1.29 5.35
CA MET A 56 11.88 2.67 5.13
C MET A 56 10.38 2.85 5.35
N PHE A 57 9.58 1.83 5.01
CA PHE A 57 8.12 1.88 5.11
C PHE A 57 7.57 0.63 5.79
N PRO A 58 6.51 0.75 6.62
CA PRO A 58 5.90 -0.38 7.33
C PRO A 58 5.06 -1.31 6.45
N THR A 59 4.72 -0.88 5.23
CA THR A 59 3.81 -1.62 4.35
C THR A 59 4.03 -1.31 2.88
N VAL A 60 3.53 -2.17 2.01
CA VAL A 60 3.44 -1.93 0.56
C VAL A 60 2.10 -2.37 0.00
N GLU A 61 1.52 -1.58 -0.89
CA GLU A 61 0.39 -2.00 -1.73
C GLU A 61 0.97 -2.80 -2.90
N GLY A 62 0.88 -4.13 -2.84
CA GLY A 62 1.48 -5.01 -3.84
C GLY A 62 0.55 -5.30 -5.01
N ASN A 63 0.92 -4.82 -6.21
CA ASN A 63 0.16 -5.06 -7.44
C ASN A 63 0.69 -6.23 -8.28
N SER A 64 1.85 -6.82 -7.96
CA SER A 64 2.46 -7.89 -8.76
C SER A 64 1.56 -9.12 -8.90
N THR A 65 0.91 -9.51 -7.80
CA THR A 65 0.00 -10.67 -7.72
C THR A 65 -1.29 -10.49 -8.53
N PHE A 66 -1.61 -9.25 -8.92
CA PHE A 66 -2.73 -8.97 -9.81
C PHE A 66 -2.54 -9.63 -11.17
N TYR A 67 -1.33 -9.54 -11.74
CA TYR A 67 -1.05 -10.03 -13.09
C TYR A 67 -0.66 -11.50 -13.11
N ALA A 68 0.09 -11.96 -12.10
CA ALA A 68 0.49 -13.35 -11.96
C ALA A 68 0.73 -13.67 -10.49
N VAL A 69 0.22 -14.81 -10.02
CA VAL A 69 0.51 -15.32 -8.68
C VAL A 69 1.88 -16.01 -8.71
N PRO A 70 2.90 -15.51 -8.00
CA PRO A 70 4.20 -16.18 -7.91
C PRO A 70 4.09 -17.53 -7.18
N PRO A 71 5.08 -18.43 -7.30
CA PRO A 71 5.10 -19.66 -6.53
C PRO A 71 5.26 -19.38 -5.02
N VAL A 72 4.80 -20.30 -4.19
CA VAL A 72 4.86 -20.25 -2.70
C VAL A 72 6.26 -19.87 -2.18
N SER A 73 7.33 -20.42 -2.78
CA SER A 73 8.71 -20.13 -2.41
C SER A 73 9.10 -18.65 -2.55
N THR A 74 8.41 -17.91 -3.42
CA THR A 74 8.60 -16.45 -3.54
C THR A 74 8.03 -15.72 -2.33
N PHE A 75 6.88 -16.15 -1.81
CA PHE A 75 6.28 -15.58 -0.59
C PHE A 75 7.15 -15.87 0.64
N GLU A 76 7.72 -17.07 0.73
CA GLU A 76 8.68 -17.43 1.77
C GLU A 76 9.91 -16.51 1.72
N LYS A 77 10.52 -16.35 0.53
CA LYS A 77 11.65 -15.43 0.33
C LYS A 77 11.29 -13.99 0.72
N TRP A 78 10.09 -13.52 0.39
CA TRP A 78 9.63 -12.18 0.79
C TRP A 78 9.52 -12.01 2.31
N CYS A 79 8.97 -13.01 3.01
CA CYS A 79 8.93 -13.02 4.48
C CYS A 79 10.35 -12.96 5.08
N ASP A 80 11.28 -13.76 4.56
CA ASP A 80 12.65 -13.85 5.09
C ASP A 80 13.47 -12.57 4.84
N GLN A 81 13.15 -11.81 3.78
CA GLN A 81 13.87 -10.59 3.43
C GLN A 81 13.41 -9.34 4.21
N THR A 82 12.17 -9.32 4.69
CA THR A 82 11.53 -8.11 5.23
C THR A 82 11.83 -7.90 6.70
N ALA A 83 11.84 -6.63 7.13
CA ALA A 83 11.92 -6.26 8.54
C ALA A 83 10.73 -6.84 9.33
N GLU A 84 10.92 -6.99 10.64
CA GLU A 84 9.84 -7.33 11.56
C GLU A 84 8.78 -6.24 11.55
N GLY A 85 7.52 -6.63 11.80
CA GLY A 85 6.38 -5.74 11.69
C GLY A 85 6.04 -5.26 10.27
N PHE A 86 6.85 -5.49 9.23
CA PHE A 86 6.50 -5.13 7.85
C PHE A 86 5.31 -5.95 7.35
N LYS A 87 4.39 -5.35 6.58
CA LYS A 87 3.19 -6.05 6.07
C LYS A 87 2.99 -5.83 4.58
N PHE A 88 2.54 -6.86 3.87
CA PHE A 88 2.15 -6.77 2.46
C PHE A 88 0.64 -6.63 2.33
N CYS A 89 0.19 -5.67 1.52
CA CYS A 89 -1.20 -5.50 1.14
C CYS A 89 -1.37 -5.86 -0.33
N PHE A 90 -1.51 -7.15 -0.63
CA PHE A 90 -1.57 -7.61 -2.00
C PHE A 90 -2.95 -7.39 -2.62
N LYS A 91 -2.95 -7.05 -3.91
CA LYS A 91 -4.16 -7.05 -4.72
C LYS A 91 -4.53 -8.47 -5.10
N PHE A 92 -5.82 -8.78 -5.05
CA PHE A 92 -6.33 -10.06 -5.56
C PHE A 92 -5.94 -10.27 -7.04
N PRO A 93 -5.68 -11.50 -7.47
CA PRO A 93 -5.45 -11.82 -8.88
C PRO A 93 -6.54 -11.27 -9.82
N GLN A 94 -6.12 -10.76 -10.97
CA GLN A 94 -7.00 -10.23 -12.01
C GLN A 94 -8.00 -11.29 -12.48
N ARG A 95 -7.55 -12.55 -12.60
CA ARG A 95 -8.41 -13.67 -13.00
C ARG A 95 -9.62 -13.84 -12.09
N ILE A 96 -9.46 -13.67 -10.78
CA ILE A 96 -10.56 -13.78 -9.81
C ILE A 96 -11.52 -12.59 -9.95
N SER A 97 -10.97 -11.37 -9.94
CA SER A 97 -11.75 -10.13 -9.81
C SER A 97 -12.34 -9.61 -11.13
N HIS A 98 -11.62 -9.73 -12.24
CA HIS A 98 -11.97 -9.13 -13.54
C HIS A 98 -12.50 -10.18 -14.52
N ASP A 99 -11.80 -11.30 -14.68
CA ASP A 99 -12.11 -12.28 -15.72
C ASP A 99 -13.30 -13.16 -15.30
N LEU A 100 -13.22 -13.73 -14.10
CA LEU A 100 -14.26 -14.60 -13.54
C LEU A 100 -15.35 -13.82 -12.80
N LYS A 101 -15.11 -12.54 -12.47
CA LYS A 101 -16.03 -11.68 -11.71
C LYS A 101 -16.58 -12.38 -10.47
N LEU A 102 -15.69 -13.06 -9.74
CA LEU A 102 -15.98 -13.81 -8.51
C LEU A 102 -16.83 -15.08 -8.67
N ILE A 103 -17.17 -15.46 -9.91
CA ILE A 103 -18.04 -16.61 -10.18
C ILE A 103 -17.18 -17.84 -10.52
N ARG A 104 -17.45 -18.98 -9.84
CA ARG A 104 -16.78 -20.28 -10.08
C ARG A 104 -15.25 -20.19 -10.09
N CYS A 105 -14.69 -19.43 -9.15
CA CYS A 105 -13.26 -19.17 -9.03
C CYS A 105 -12.62 -19.89 -7.83
N ASP A 106 -13.25 -20.96 -7.33
CA ASP A 106 -12.84 -21.63 -6.08
C ASP A 106 -11.40 -22.18 -6.15
N ASN A 107 -10.96 -22.69 -7.31
CA ASN A 107 -9.59 -23.17 -7.49
C ASN A 107 -8.57 -22.01 -7.49
N GLU A 108 -8.87 -20.93 -8.22
CA GLU A 108 -8.03 -19.73 -8.22
C GLU A 108 -7.95 -19.09 -6.84
N LEU A 109 -9.07 -19.05 -6.11
CA LEU A 109 -9.13 -18.56 -4.75
C LEU A 109 -8.29 -19.44 -3.81
N GLN A 110 -8.41 -20.77 -3.88
CA GLN A 110 -7.63 -21.66 -3.03
C GLN A 110 -6.13 -21.48 -3.25
N ASN A 111 -5.66 -21.46 -4.50
CA ASN A 111 -4.25 -21.22 -4.83
C ASN A 111 -3.75 -19.87 -4.27
N TRP A 112 -4.61 -18.85 -4.30
CA TRP A 112 -4.29 -17.54 -3.77
C TRP A 112 -4.21 -17.55 -2.23
N LEU A 113 -5.18 -18.19 -1.56
CA LEU A 113 -5.19 -18.35 -0.11
C LEU A 113 -3.98 -19.16 0.37
N ASP A 114 -3.53 -20.18 -0.37
CA ASP A 114 -2.35 -20.95 -0.02
C ASP A 114 -1.09 -20.08 0.04
N CYS A 115 -0.92 -19.16 -0.92
CA CYS A 115 0.18 -18.19 -0.91
C CYS A 115 0.07 -17.18 0.24
N LEU A 116 -1.12 -16.62 0.46
CA LEU A 116 -1.36 -15.67 1.55
C LEU A 116 -1.20 -16.30 2.94
N SER A 117 -1.46 -17.61 3.08
CA SER A 117 -1.27 -18.35 4.34
C SER A 117 0.18 -18.29 4.84
N ILE A 118 1.16 -18.17 3.91
CA ILE A 118 2.57 -18.01 4.26
C ILE A 118 2.79 -16.66 4.93
N LEU A 119 2.25 -15.60 4.35
CA LEU A 119 2.34 -14.25 4.91
C LEU A 119 1.60 -14.18 6.24
N HIS A 120 0.42 -14.79 6.34
CA HIS A 120 -0.36 -14.81 7.57
C HIS A 120 0.41 -15.49 8.72
N ARG A 121 0.92 -16.71 8.51
CA ARG A 121 1.69 -17.46 9.52
C ARG A 121 3.00 -16.77 9.93
N LYS A 122 3.58 -15.95 9.06
CA LYS A 122 4.79 -15.18 9.33
C LYS A 122 4.49 -13.77 9.83
N GLU A 123 3.23 -13.45 10.08
CA GLU A 123 2.78 -12.12 10.50
C GLU A 123 3.28 -11.02 9.54
N ARG A 124 3.17 -11.27 8.24
CA ARG A 124 3.48 -10.34 7.14
C ARG A 124 2.24 -9.99 6.30
N LEU A 125 1.07 -10.53 6.62
CA LEU A 125 -0.17 -10.24 5.91
C LEU A 125 -0.80 -8.94 6.43
N GLY A 126 -0.90 -7.92 5.58
CA GLY A 126 -1.80 -6.78 5.75
C GLY A 126 -3.09 -6.97 4.94
N PRO A 127 -4.02 -5.98 4.96
CA PRO A 127 -5.28 -6.08 4.23
C PRO A 127 -5.05 -6.40 2.75
N THR A 128 -5.52 -7.58 2.34
CA THR A 128 -5.50 -7.97 0.93
C THR A 128 -6.76 -7.41 0.27
N PHE A 129 -6.60 -6.68 -0.83
CA PHE A 129 -7.69 -5.88 -1.37
C PHE A 129 -8.22 -6.39 -2.71
N LEU A 130 -9.53 -6.56 -2.77
CA LEU A 130 -10.29 -6.98 -3.94
C LEU A 130 -10.76 -5.75 -4.70
N GLN A 131 -9.99 -5.31 -5.70
CA GLN A 131 -10.44 -4.30 -6.64
C GLN A 131 -11.32 -4.92 -7.72
N LEU A 132 -12.58 -4.49 -7.77
CA LEU A 132 -13.54 -4.87 -8.80
C LEU A 132 -13.42 -3.93 -10.02
N PRO A 133 -13.61 -4.44 -11.25
CA PRO A 133 -13.53 -3.62 -12.45
C PRO A 133 -14.69 -2.62 -12.56
N PRO A 134 -14.56 -1.55 -13.38
CA PRO A 134 -15.65 -0.64 -13.68
C PRO A 134 -16.88 -1.29 -14.30
N SER A 135 -16.76 -2.51 -14.84
CA SER A 135 -17.89 -3.29 -15.40
C SER A 135 -18.66 -4.12 -14.36
N PHE A 136 -18.19 -4.14 -13.11
CA PHE A 136 -18.82 -4.85 -12.00
C PHE A 136 -19.85 -3.93 -11.33
N SER A 137 -21.05 -3.89 -11.89
CA SER A 137 -22.18 -3.09 -11.38
C SER A 137 -22.95 -3.80 -10.27
N PHE A 138 -23.99 -3.17 -9.70
CA PHE A 138 -24.77 -3.75 -8.59
C PHE A 138 -25.42 -5.09 -8.94
N LYS A 139 -25.64 -5.39 -10.22
CA LYS A 139 -26.18 -6.68 -10.68
C LYS A 139 -25.37 -7.91 -10.22
N TYR A 140 -24.10 -7.72 -9.87
CA TYR A 140 -23.23 -8.78 -9.36
C TYR A 140 -23.18 -8.84 -7.82
N PHE A 141 -24.02 -8.09 -7.10
CA PHE A 141 -24.04 -8.07 -5.63
C PHE A 141 -24.12 -9.47 -5.01
N GLY A 142 -24.99 -10.34 -5.53
CA GLY A 142 -25.10 -11.72 -5.03
C GLY A 142 -23.80 -12.53 -5.20
N ALA A 143 -23.06 -12.33 -6.29
CA ALA A 143 -21.76 -12.99 -6.48
C ALA A 143 -20.70 -12.44 -5.52
N LEU A 144 -20.72 -11.13 -5.26
CA LEU A 144 -19.85 -10.49 -4.27
C LEU A 144 -20.12 -11.04 -2.86
N GLU A 145 -21.38 -11.08 -2.43
CA GLU A 145 -21.75 -11.60 -1.11
C GLU A 145 -21.34 -13.06 -0.93
N LEU A 146 -21.63 -13.92 -1.91
CA LEU A 146 -21.23 -15.33 -1.88
C LEU A 146 -19.70 -15.51 -1.87
N PHE A 147 -18.96 -14.63 -2.55
CA PHE A 147 -17.51 -14.70 -2.55
C PHE A 147 -16.91 -14.25 -1.21
N LEU A 148 -17.33 -13.10 -0.69
CA LEU A 148 -16.79 -12.56 0.56
C LEU A 148 -17.09 -13.45 1.76
N THR A 149 -18.25 -14.13 1.78
CA THR A 149 -18.60 -15.07 2.86
C THR A 149 -17.74 -16.34 2.89
N LYS A 150 -17.05 -16.66 1.79
CA LYS A 150 -16.10 -17.80 1.71
C LYS A 150 -14.69 -17.44 2.18
N LEU A 151 -14.36 -16.16 2.32
CA LEU A 151 -13.01 -15.74 2.73
C LEU A 151 -12.76 -16.12 4.20
N PRO A 152 -11.51 -16.48 4.57
CA PRO A 152 -11.10 -16.63 5.96
C PRO A 152 -11.46 -15.40 6.80
N LYS A 153 -12.24 -15.60 7.87
CA LYS A 153 -12.85 -14.50 8.65
C LYS A 153 -11.86 -13.76 9.54
N ASP A 154 -10.74 -14.39 9.86
CA ASP A 154 -9.66 -13.89 10.71
C ASP A 154 -8.58 -13.14 9.93
N TRP A 155 -8.69 -13.06 8.60
CA TRP A 155 -7.72 -12.36 7.75
C TRP A 155 -8.19 -10.94 7.42
N PRO A 156 -7.27 -9.99 7.26
CA PRO A 156 -7.63 -8.63 6.89
C PRO A 156 -7.95 -8.56 5.39
N TRP A 157 -9.16 -8.11 5.07
CA TRP A 157 -9.63 -7.95 3.70
C TRP A 157 -10.10 -6.52 3.45
N ALA A 158 -9.95 -6.07 2.22
CA ALA A 158 -10.58 -4.84 1.77
C ALA A 158 -11.23 -4.98 0.39
N VAL A 159 -12.26 -4.19 0.09
CA VAL A 159 -12.95 -4.20 -1.22
C VAL A 159 -12.93 -2.82 -1.85
N GLU A 160 -12.49 -2.74 -3.10
CA GLU A 160 -12.52 -1.52 -3.89
C GLU A 160 -13.52 -1.63 -5.04
N VAL A 161 -14.53 -0.77 -5.03
CA VAL A 161 -15.56 -0.68 -6.07
C VAL A 161 -15.28 0.47 -7.03
N ARG A 162 -15.55 0.26 -8.33
CA ARG A 162 -15.26 1.24 -9.39
C ARG A 162 -16.48 1.67 -10.20
N HIS A 163 -17.54 0.86 -10.21
CA HIS A 163 -18.79 1.20 -10.90
C HIS A 163 -19.60 2.23 -10.09
N LEU A 164 -20.28 3.17 -10.77
CA LEU A 164 -21.02 4.27 -10.11
C LEU A 164 -22.23 3.81 -9.30
N ASP A 165 -22.88 2.70 -9.66
CA ASP A 165 -23.89 2.04 -8.81
C ASP A 165 -23.49 1.94 -7.34
N TRP A 166 -22.21 1.74 -7.03
CA TRP A 166 -21.72 1.60 -5.64
C TRP A 166 -21.53 2.93 -4.91
N PHE A 167 -21.92 4.04 -5.53
CA PHE A 167 -21.80 5.41 -5.01
C PHE A 167 -23.11 6.18 -5.19
N ASP A 168 -24.24 5.48 -5.26
CA ASP A 168 -25.57 6.05 -5.50
C ASP A 168 -26.10 6.87 -4.31
N ALA A 169 -25.41 6.88 -3.16
CA ALA A 169 -25.89 7.47 -1.91
C ALA A 169 -27.29 6.95 -1.51
N GLY A 170 -27.62 5.73 -1.92
CA GLY A 170 -28.93 5.12 -1.80
C GLY A 170 -28.84 3.66 -1.39
N GLU A 171 -29.72 2.84 -1.95
CA GLU A 171 -29.84 1.43 -1.57
C GLU A 171 -28.57 0.64 -1.92
N TYR A 172 -27.97 0.89 -3.08
CA TYR A 172 -26.87 0.05 -3.55
C TYR A 172 -25.60 0.26 -2.72
N GLU A 173 -25.27 1.51 -2.43
CA GLU A 173 -24.17 1.86 -1.55
C GLU A 173 -24.42 1.38 -0.12
N SER A 174 -25.62 1.59 0.43
CA SER A 174 -25.95 1.12 1.79
C SER A 174 -25.82 -0.39 1.93
N ARG A 175 -26.31 -1.17 0.96
CA ARG A 175 -26.20 -2.63 0.97
C ARG A 175 -24.76 -3.13 0.87
N LEU A 176 -23.91 -2.42 0.14
CA LEU A 176 -22.48 -2.72 0.11
C LEU A 176 -21.86 -2.47 1.50
N ASP A 177 -22.09 -1.28 2.07
CA ASP A 177 -21.51 -0.89 3.35
C ASP A 177 -21.99 -1.81 4.50
N ASP A 178 -23.26 -2.21 4.49
CA ASP A 178 -23.83 -3.19 5.44
C ASP A 178 -23.19 -4.57 5.31
N LEU A 179 -23.00 -5.06 4.08
CA LEU A 179 -22.35 -6.35 3.81
C LEU A 179 -20.91 -6.33 4.31
N LEU A 180 -20.14 -5.29 3.96
CA LEU A 180 -18.76 -5.14 4.37
C LEU A 180 -18.65 -5.02 5.90
N SER A 181 -19.52 -4.23 6.52
CA SER A 181 -19.55 -4.05 7.98
C SER A 181 -19.88 -5.33 8.74
N ARG A 182 -20.89 -6.07 8.28
CA ARG A 182 -21.27 -7.37 8.87
C ARG A 182 -20.15 -8.41 8.77
N LEU A 183 -19.35 -8.35 7.71
CA LEU A 183 -18.22 -9.26 7.50
C LEU A 183 -16.90 -8.72 8.07
N ASN A 184 -16.90 -7.51 8.67
CA ASN A 184 -15.70 -6.81 9.14
C ASN A 184 -14.62 -6.70 8.05
N ILE A 185 -15.05 -6.36 6.83
CA ILE A 185 -14.19 -6.14 5.66
C ILE A 185 -14.11 -4.63 5.41
N ASP A 186 -12.92 -4.10 5.19
CA ASP A 186 -12.72 -2.68 4.97
C ASP A 186 -13.12 -2.27 3.54
N ARG A 187 -13.83 -1.15 3.39
CA ARG A 187 -14.01 -0.50 2.10
C ARG A 187 -12.71 0.23 1.76
N VAL A 188 -12.19 -0.02 0.56
CA VAL A 188 -11.08 0.77 0.04
C VAL A 188 -11.60 2.14 -0.35
N LEU A 189 -11.09 3.15 0.33
CA LEU A 189 -11.29 4.55 0.03
C LEU A 189 -10.27 4.96 -1.01
N PHE A 190 -10.74 5.47 -2.14
CA PHE A 190 -9.89 5.90 -3.24
C PHE A 190 -10.15 7.36 -3.53
N ASP A 191 -9.11 8.19 -3.48
CA ASP A 191 -9.20 9.61 -3.77
C ASP A 191 -8.23 10.02 -4.87
N SER A 192 -8.78 10.43 -6.01
CA SER A 192 -8.04 11.01 -7.13
C SER A 192 -8.36 12.48 -7.36
N ARG A 193 -9.00 13.15 -6.40
CA ARG A 193 -9.23 14.61 -6.48
C ARG A 193 -7.91 15.39 -6.61
N PRO A 194 -6.81 15.05 -5.89
CA PRO A 194 -5.54 15.75 -6.08
C PRO A 194 -5.03 15.63 -7.52
N LEU A 195 -4.98 14.40 -8.05
CA LEU A 195 -4.61 14.13 -9.45
C LEU A 195 -5.41 14.95 -10.48
N ASN A 196 -6.72 15.14 -10.23
CA ASN A 196 -7.63 15.79 -11.17
C ASN A 196 -7.89 17.28 -10.85
N SER A 197 -7.14 17.85 -9.90
CA SER A 197 -7.35 19.22 -9.42
C SER A 197 -6.93 20.29 -10.44
N MET A 198 -5.96 19.99 -11.29
CA MET A 198 -5.51 20.89 -12.37
C MET A 198 -5.15 20.08 -13.63
N ALA A 199 -4.85 20.80 -14.71
CA ALA A 199 -4.39 20.19 -15.95
C ALA A 199 -3.05 19.46 -15.73
N ALA A 200 -2.88 18.31 -16.40
CA ALA A 200 -1.63 17.55 -16.39
C ALA A 200 -0.46 18.41 -16.88
N THR A 201 0.67 18.33 -16.18
CA THR A 201 1.90 19.08 -16.52
C THR A 201 2.89 18.26 -17.34
N ASP A 202 2.72 16.93 -17.37
CA ASP A 202 3.59 16.01 -18.11
C ASP A 202 2.84 14.76 -18.65
N PRO A 203 3.46 13.96 -19.55
CA PRO A 203 2.80 12.80 -20.15
C PRO A 203 2.37 11.70 -19.17
N SER A 204 3.09 11.50 -18.06
CA SER A 204 2.73 10.52 -17.05
C SER A 204 1.46 10.95 -16.30
N GLU A 205 1.30 12.25 -16.02
CA GLU A 205 0.06 12.80 -15.47
C GLU A 205 -1.12 12.67 -16.43
N VAL A 206 -0.92 12.95 -17.73
CA VAL A 206 -1.96 12.75 -18.76
C VAL A 206 -2.44 11.30 -18.77
N ALA A 207 -1.50 10.35 -18.77
CA ALA A 207 -1.81 8.92 -18.74
C ALA A 207 -2.53 8.53 -17.45
N SER A 208 -2.13 9.10 -16.31
CA SER A 208 -2.75 8.83 -15.01
C SER A 208 -4.17 9.40 -14.92
N GLN A 209 -4.39 10.66 -15.31
CA GLN A 209 -5.71 11.31 -15.36
C GLN A 209 -6.69 10.57 -16.29
N THR A 210 -6.19 10.00 -17.39
CA THR A 210 -7.02 9.23 -18.32
C THR A 210 -7.45 7.88 -17.74
N ARG A 211 -6.55 7.20 -17.02
CA ARG A 211 -6.76 5.83 -16.55
C ARG A 211 -7.47 5.76 -15.20
N LYS A 212 -7.20 6.70 -14.30
CA LYS A 212 -7.70 6.67 -12.92
C LYS A 212 -9.14 7.19 -12.89
N PRO A 213 -10.08 6.44 -12.29
CA PRO A 213 -11.49 6.84 -12.26
C PRO A 213 -11.68 8.05 -11.33
N ARG A 214 -12.62 8.93 -11.67
CA ARG A 214 -13.07 10.03 -10.81
C ARG A 214 -14.20 9.55 -9.89
N SER A 215 -13.87 8.61 -8.99
CA SER A 215 -14.84 8.06 -8.04
C SER A 215 -15.33 9.14 -7.06
N PRO A 216 -16.61 9.12 -6.67
CA PRO A 216 -17.12 10.00 -5.62
C PRO A 216 -16.35 9.85 -4.31
N PHE A 217 -16.05 10.97 -3.67
CA PHE A 217 -15.32 11.00 -2.39
C PHE A 217 -16.14 10.34 -1.27
N ARG A 218 -15.47 9.52 -0.45
CA ARG A 218 -16.03 8.84 0.72
C ARG A 218 -15.00 8.77 1.84
N ILE A 219 -15.50 8.75 3.07
CA ILE A 219 -14.73 8.48 4.29
C ILE A 219 -15.36 7.36 5.14
N THR A 220 -16.38 6.67 4.60
CA THR A 220 -17.10 5.60 5.29
C THR A 220 -16.17 4.45 5.64
N THR A 221 -16.12 4.09 6.92
CA THR A 221 -15.38 2.95 7.42
C THR A 221 -16.33 1.78 7.65
N THR A 222 -15.98 0.60 7.13
CA THR A 222 -16.79 -0.63 7.25
C THR A 222 -16.04 -1.73 8.02
N GLY A 223 -14.73 -1.62 8.20
CA GLY A 223 -13.94 -2.53 9.02
C GLY A 223 -13.18 -1.76 10.10
N LYS A 224 -12.19 -2.43 10.68
CA LYS A 224 -11.32 -1.84 11.72
C LYS A 224 -10.03 -1.23 11.16
N SER A 225 -9.75 -1.44 9.88
CA SER A 225 -8.48 -1.09 9.25
C SER A 225 -8.71 -0.24 8.01
N PRO A 226 -9.19 1.02 8.14
CA PRO A 226 -9.53 1.87 7.00
C PRO A 226 -8.43 1.86 5.95
N PHE A 227 -8.77 1.43 4.73
CA PHE A 227 -7.81 1.24 3.66
C PHE A 227 -7.92 2.40 2.66
N LEU A 228 -6.89 3.23 2.60
CA LEU A 228 -6.89 4.48 1.87
C LEU A 228 -5.85 4.48 0.75
N ARG A 229 -6.29 4.79 -0.46
CA ARG A 229 -5.43 4.99 -1.64
C ARG A 229 -5.58 6.43 -2.12
N LEU A 230 -4.52 7.22 -1.95
CA LEU A 230 -4.47 8.62 -2.34
C LEU A 230 -3.67 8.77 -3.62
N ILE A 231 -4.30 9.31 -4.66
CA ILE A 231 -3.64 9.56 -5.94
C ILE A 231 -3.28 11.04 -6.01
N GLY A 232 -2.01 11.31 -5.75
CA GLY A 232 -1.39 12.61 -5.81
C GLY A 232 -0.99 13.02 -7.23
N ARG A 233 0.04 13.85 -7.28
CA ARG A 233 0.66 14.41 -8.50
C ARG A 233 2.16 14.18 -8.46
N ASN A 234 2.86 14.58 -9.51
CA ASN A 234 4.32 14.52 -9.57
C ASN A 234 5.01 15.69 -8.83
N ASP A 235 4.27 16.36 -7.95
CA ASP A 235 4.74 17.42 -7.08
C ASP A 235 3.97 17.37 -5.75
N GLU A 236 4.69 17.27 -4.63
CA GLU A 236 4.11 17.22 -3.30
C GLU A 236 3.47 18.54 -2.87
N THR A 237 3.97 19.67 -3.38
CA THR A 237 3.44 21.00 -3.07
C THR A 237 2.03 21.20 -3.64
N GLU A 238 1.69 20.50 -4.71
CA GLU A 238 0.39 20.56 -5.38
C GLU A 238 -0.69 19.71 -4.68
N VAL A 239 -0.31 18.86 -3.72
CA VAL A 239 -1.26 17.99 -3.00
C VAL A 239 -1.46 18.37 -1.53
N THR A 240 -0.67 19.31 -1.01
CA THR A 240 -0.61 19.70 0.41
C THR A 240 -2.00 19.97 1.02
N SER A 241 -2.86 20.72 0.34
CA SER A 241 -4.20 21.05 0.85
C SER A 241 -5.10 19.81 1.02
N PHE A 242 -4.97 18.82 0.14
CA PHE A 242 -5.67 17.55 0.26
C PHE A 242 -5.08 16.68 1.37
N TRP A 243 -3.76 16.72 1.54
CA TRP A 243 -3.06 16.01 2.61
C TRP A 243 -3.48 16.53 3.99
N HIS A 244 -3.69 17.83 4.16
CA HIS A 244 -4.21 18.38 5.41
C HIS A 244 -5.54 17.71 5.81
N GLY A 245 -6.52 17.69 4.89
CA GLY A 245 -7.82 17.09 5.15
C GLY A 245 -7.75 15.58 5.43
N TRP A 246 -6.91 14.85 4.70
CA TRP A 246 -6.70 13.43 4.97
C TRP A 246 -5.94 13.17 6.26
N ALA A 247 -4.97 14.01 6.62
CA ALA A 247 -4.26 13.91 7.88
C ALA A 247 -5.20 14.15 9.07
N ASP A 248 -6.14 15.09 8.98
CA ASP A 248 -7.20 15.29 9.97
C ASP A 248 -8.06 14.03 10.11
N GLN A 249 -8.51 13.46 9.00
CA GLN A 249 -9.33 12.25 8.99
C GLN A 249 -8.60 11.01 9.54
N ILE A 250 -7.33 10.82 9.15
CA ILE A 250 -6.51 9.70 9.62
C ILE A 250 -6.25 9.83 11.13
N ALA A 251 -5.95 11.04 11.61
CA ALA A 251 -5.76 11.28 13.03
C ALA A 251 -7.05 11.00 13.81
N GLU A 252 -8.21 11.36 13.26
CA GLU A 252 -9.49 11.04 13.87
C GLU A 252 -9.75 9.53 13.93
N TRP A 253 -9.48 8.79 12.86
CA TRP A 253 -9.57 7.33 12.88
C TRP A 253 -8.68 6.70 13.95
N ILE A 254 -7.44 7.17 14.08
CA ILE A 254 -6.50 6.68 15.10
C ILE A 254 -7.06 6.94 16.51
N ARG A 255 -7.62 8.13 16.78
CA ARG A 255 -8.23 8.45 18.09
C ARG A 255 -9.45 7.59 18.39
N GLN A 256 -10.19 7.19 17.36
CA GLN A 256 -11.32 6.26 17.48
C GLN A 256 -10.89 4.79 17.63
N GLY A 257 -9.59 4.50 17.59
CA GLY A 257 -9.05 3.15 17.77
C GLY A 257 -8.96 2.32 16.49
N PHE A 258 -9.19 2.92 15.32
CA PHE A 258 -8.94 2.26 14.04
C PHE A 258 -7.44 2.13 13.77
N GLN A 259 -7.08 1.26 12.82
CA GLN A 259 -5.70 1.04 12.37
C GLN A 259 -5.59 1.35 10.86
N PRO A 260 -5.43 2.62 10.45
CA PRO A 260 -5.46 3.00 9.04
C PRO A 260 -4.29 2.40 8.23
N TRP A 261 -4.57 2.06 6.97
CA TRP A 261 -3.60 1.63 5.98
C TRP A 261 -3.64 2.59 4.80
N VAL A 262 -2.55 3.31 4.59
CA VAL A 262 -2.52 4.46 3.67
C VAL A 262 -1.47 4.24 2.59
N PHE A 263 -1.86 4.44 1.33
CA PHE A 263 -0.98 4.29 0.19
C PHE A 263 -1.03 5.53 -0.69
N THR A 264 0.10 6.20 -0.83
CA THR A 264 0.20 7.38 -1.71
C THR A 264 0.74 6.94 -3.06
N HIS A 265 0.03 7.30 -4.13
CA HIS A 265 0.39 7.04 -5.50
C HIS A 265 0.74 8.36 -6.18
N ALA A 266 1.72 8.32 -7.07
CA ALA A 266 2.00 9.39 -8.02
C ALA A 266 1.79 8.88 -9.45
N PRO A 267 1.56 9.77 -10.43
CA PRO A 267 1.58 9.43 -11.84
C PRO A 267 2.89 8.77 -12.30
N ASP A 268 4.03 9.30 -11.84
CA ASP A 268 5.35 8.67 -11.91
C ASP A 268 5.73 8.17 -10.50
N ASP A 269 5.97 6.86 -10.36
CA ASP A 269 6.27 6.21 -9.08
C ASP A 269 7.52 6.81 -8.38
N ARG A 270 8.40 7.52 -9.10
CA ARG A 270 9.53 8.26 -8.52
C ARG A 270 9.11 9.18 -7.37
N TYR A 271 7.92 9.78 -7.45
CA TYR A 271 7.44 10.76 -6.48
C TYR A 271 6.67 10.13 -5.30
N ALA A 272 6.27 8.85 -5.39
CA ALA A 272 5.47 8.22 -4.33
C ALA A 272 6.13 8.27 -2.92
N PRO A 273 7.45 8.06 -2.75
CA PRO A 273 8.09 8.18 -1.44
C PRO A 273 8.02 9.59 -0.83
N SER A 274 8.09 10.62 -1.65
CA SER A 274 8.05 12.01 -1.17
C SER A 274 6.62 12.38 -0.73
N LEU A 275 5.61 11.90 -1.46
CA LEU A 275 4.20 11.99 -1.05
C LEU A 275 3.91 11.27 0.28
N VAL A 276 4.50 10.09 0.51
CA VAL A 276 4.44 9.39 1.81
C VAL A 276 5.02 10.29 2.91
N LYS A 277 6.22 10.83 2.69
CA LYS A 277 6.91 11.68 3.67
C LYS A 277 6.09 12.93 4.01
N ALA A 278 5.56 13.61 2.99
CA ALA A 278 4.72 14.79 3.16
C ALA A 278 3.45 14.44 3.98
N LEU A 279 2.79 13.30 3.70
CA LEU A 279 1.58 12.91 4.45
C LEU A 279 1.89 12.59 5.89
N HIS A 280 2.97 11.82 6.11
CA HIS A 280 3.40 11.45 7.44
C HIS A 280 3.71 12.69 8.28
N GLN A 281 4.40 13.69 7.72
CA GLN A 281 4.67 14.97 8.39
C GLN A 281 3.38 15.67 8.83
N GLU A 282 2.36 15.71 7.96
CA GLU A 282 1.06 16.30 8.27
C GLU A 282 0.29 15.53 9.36
N ILE A 283 0.37 14.20 9.36
CA ILE A 283 -0.24 13.38 10.42
C ILE A 283 0.50 13.58 11.75
N SER A 284 1.83 13.63 11.74
CA SER A 284 2.66 13.81 12.94
C SER A 284 2.44 15.17 13.62
N GLN A 285 2.03 16.21 12.87
CA GLN A 285 1.58 17.47 13.46
C GLN A 285 0.29 17.31 14.30
N ARG A 286 -0.56 16.34 13.97
CA ARG A 286 -1.84 16.04 14.65
C ARG A 286 -1.71 14.97 15.72
N ILE A 287 -0.70 14.11 15.62
CA ILE A 287 -0.41 13.01 16.55
C ILE A 287 1.08 13.05 16.91
N ARG A 288 1.42 13.82 17.95
CA ARG A 288 2.82 14.08 18.35
C ARG A 288 3.60 12.86 18.85
N SER A 289 2.92 11.76 19.18
CA SER A 289 3.54 10.53 19.64
C SER A 289 4.06 9.65 18.50
N LEU A 290 3.82 10.01 17.24
CA LEU A 290 4.28 9.24 16.09
C LEU A 290 5.80 9.34 15.96
N PRO A 291 6.51 8.20 15.81
CA PRO A 291 7.92 8.22 15.46
C PRO A 291 8.14 8.85 14.08
N PRO A 292 9.28 9.51 13.82
CA PRO A 292 9.62 9.97 12.48
C PRO A 292 9.80 8.78 11.53
N LEU A 293 9.46 8.96 10.26
CA LEU A 293 9.88 8.02 9.22
C LEU A 293 11.41 7.94 9.17
N PRO A 294 11.98 6.75 8.92
CA PRO A 294 13.41 6.59 8.65
C PRO A 294 13.89 7.51 7.53
N GLU A 295 15.12 8.01 7.65
CA GLU A 295 15.71 8.88 6.63
C GLU A 295 15.93 8.12 5.31
N LEU A 296 15.39 8.66 4.22
CA LEU A 296 15.59 8.11 2.89
C LEU A 296 17.08 8.22 2.50
N ASN A 297 17.63 7.17 1.90
CA ASN A 297 19.06 7.10 1.54
C ASN A 297 20.02 7.29 2.74
N ALA A 298 19.66 6.85 3.94
CA ALA A 298 20.57 6.86 5.08
C ALA A 298 21.89 6.14 4.71
N PRO A 299 23.07 6.79 4.88
CA PRO A 299 24.34 6.14 4.60
C PRO A 299 24.47 4.91 5.48
N ASN A 300 24.91 3.79 4.90
CA ASN A 300 25.23 2.61 5.69
C ASN A 300 26.22 3.01 6.76
N ASP A 301 25.83 2.85 8.02
CA ASP A 301 26.68 3.02 9.19
C ASP A 301 27.77 1.95 9.11
N ARG A 302 28.81 2.24 8.31
CA ARG A 302 30.04 1.46 8.28
C ARG A 302 30.69 1.81 9.60
N GLY A 303 30.54 0.90 10.57
CA GLY A 303 31.04 1.06 11.93
C GLY A 303 32.37 1.80 11.98
N ASP A 304 32.43 2.76 12.89
CA ASP A 304 33.59 3.56 13.30
C ASP A 304 34.93 3.03 12.78
N THR A 305 35.46 3.71 11.77
CA THR A 305 36.92 3.81 11.67
C THR A 305 37.33 4.77 12.78
N PRO A 306 38.16 4.39 13.77
CA PRO A 306 38.58 5.31 14.80
C PRO A 306 39.24 6.51 14.12
N ARG A 307 38.74 7.72 14.38
CA ARG A 307 39.48 8.94 14.07
C ARG A 307 40.83 8.81 14.76
N GLN A 308 41.88 8.60 13.98
CA GLN A 308 43.24 8.73 14.43
C GLN A 308 43.37 10.19 14.91
N LEU A 309 43.35 10.37 16.23
CA LEU A 309 43.71 11.63 16.84
C LEU A 309 45.17 11.86 16.48
N GLU A 310 45.43 12.89 15.69
CA GLU A 310 46.77 13.41 15.50
C GLU A 310 47.29 13.85 16.88
N LEU A 311 48.24 13.09 17.40
CA LEU A 311 49.13 13.51 18.48
C LEU A 311 50.49 13.71 17.81
N PHE A 312 50.94 14.98 17.80
CA PHE A 312 52.32 15.47 17.65
C PHE A 312 53.26 14.73 16.70
#